data_AF-A0A348WGE2-F1
#
_entry.id   AF-A0A348WGE2-F1
#
_cell.length_a   1.000
_cell.length_b   1.000
_cell.length_c   1.000
_cell.angle_alpha   90.00
_cell.angle_beta   90.00
_cell.angle_gamma   90.00
#
_symmetry.space_group_name_H-M   'P 1'
#
loop_
_entity.id
_entity.type
_entity.pdbx_description
1 polymer ?
#
loop_
_entity_poly.entity_id
_entity_poly.type
_entity_poly.pdbx_seq_one_letter_code
_entity_poly.pdbx_strand_id
1 'polypeptide(L)'
;GVSFLTRERLSQLAYTGPKKLAKMPGRSAIVGFSVDNVYAIAELLRRQKGGAAVVMGALSPRTRNAQVELYQNGDVDYLVATDAIGMGLNLDVDHVAFSSLTKFDGR
;
A
#
# COMPACT_ATOMS: atom_id res chain seq x y z
N GLY A 1 5.94 40.69 1.09
CA GLY A 1 5.07 39.92 0.17
C GLY A 1 5.38 38.45 0.33
N VAL A 2 4.40 37.57 0.13
CA VAL A 2 4.60 36.11 0.15
C VAL A 2 5.00 35.65 -1.26
N SER A 3 5.98 34.75 -1.37
CA SER A 3 6.36 34.11 -2.63
C SER A 3 5.97 32.63 -2.58
N PHE A 4 5.36 32.14 -3.66
CA PHE A 4 4.96 30.74 -3.80
C PHE A 4 5.94 30.02 -4.74
N LEU A 5 6.39 28.83 -4.34
CA LEU A 5 7.23 27.96 -5.15
C LEU A 5 6.48 26.66 -5.45
N THR A 6 6.12 26.45 -6.71
CA THR A 6 5.45 25.23 -7.18
C THR A 6 6.46 24.14 -7.54
N ARG A 7 6.14 22.88 -7.25
CA ARG A 7 6.92 21.70 -7.66
C ARG A 7 5.99 20.69 -8.30
N GLU A 8 6.30 20.29 -9.52
CA GLU A 8 5.58 19.25 -10.24
C GLU A 8 5.88 17.87 -9.65
N ARG A 9 4.93 16.93 -9.82
CA ARG A 9 5.13 15.54 -9.43
C ARG A 9 6.25 14.94 -10.28
N LEU A 10 7.17 14.19 -9.64
CA LEU A 10 8.30 13.55 -10.33
C LEU A 10 7.86 12.47 -11.33
N SER A 11 6.77 11.77 -11.05
CA SER A 11 6.24 10.68 -11.86
C SER A 11 4.84 11.00 -12.41
N GLN A 12 4.47 10.37 -13.52
CA GLN A 12 3.10 10.44 -14.04
C GLN A 12 2.20 9.39 -13.36
N LEU A 13 0.89 9.62 -13.37
CA LEU A 13 -0.11 8.66 -12.90
C LEU A 13 -1.06 8.32 -14.04
N ALA A 14 -1.40 7.05 -14.17
CA ALA A 14 -2.42 6.56 -15.09
C ALA A 14 -3.39 5.64 -14.35
N TYR A 15 -4.69 5.80 -14.62
CA TYR A 15 -5.70 4.91 -14.08
C TYR A 15 -5.79 3.63 -14.92
N THR A 16 -5.61 2.47 -14.30
CA THR A 16 -5.58 1.18 -15.02
C THR A 16 -6.86 0.34 -14.90
N GLY A 17 -7.94 0.93 -14.37
CA GLY A 17 -9.23 0.25 -14.18
C GLY A 17 -9.29 -0.68 -12.96
N PRO A 18 -10.49 -1.16 -12.58
CA PRO A 18 -10.64 -2.13 -11.52
C PRO A 18 -10.11 -3.50 -11.96
N LYS A 19 -9.38 -4.19 -11.07
CA LYS A 19 -8.84 -5.52 -11.32
C LYS A 19 -9.13 -6.43 -10.13
N LYS A 20 -9.33 -7.73 -10.39
CA LYS A 20 -9.42 -8.74 -9.33
C LYS A 20 -8.06 -8.86 -8.64
N LEU A 21 -8.04 -9.15 -7.34
CA LEU A 21 -6.80 -9.28 -6.56
C LEU A 21 -5.81 -10.29 -7.18
N ALA A 22 -6.32 -11.42 -7.69
CA ALA A 22 -5.51 -12.44 -8.36
C ALA A 22 -4.79 -11.95 -9.64
N LYS A 23 -5.27 -10.84 -10.24
CA LYS A 23 -4.69 -10.20 -11.43
C LYS A 23 -3.91 -8.93 -11.10
N MET A 24 -3.63 -8.65 -9.83
CA MET A 24 -2.79 -7.51 -9.47
C MET A 24 -1.37 -7.71 -10.01
N PRO A 25 -0.80 -6.68 -10.66
CA PRO A 25 0.59 -6.72 -11.08
C PRO A 25 1.50 -6.89 -9.85
N GLY A 26 2.69 -7.47 -10.06
CA GLY A 26 3.73 -7.48 -9.03
C GLY A 26 4.06 -6.05 -8.58
N ARG A 27 4.65 -5.93 -7.39
CA ARG A 27 4.95 -4.65 -6.75
C ARG A 27 3.73 -3.75 -6.52
N SER A 28 2.54 -4.35 -6.36
CA SER A 28 1.34 -3.60 -5.99
C SER A 28 1.26 -3.30 -4.49
N ALA A 29 0.91 -2.06 -4.15
CA ALA A 29 0.41 -1.69 -2.84
C ALA A 29 -1.13 -1.68 -2.84
N ILE A 30 -1.75 -2.53 -2.04
CA ILE A 30 -3.20 -2.61 -1.86
C ILE A 30 -3.58 -1.87 -0.58
N VAL A 31 -4.30 -0.76 -0.72
CA VAL A 31 -4.72 0.11 0.38
C VAL A 31 -6.15 -0.22 0.78
N GLY A 32 -6.32 -0.60 2.05
CA GLY A 32 -7.62 -0.79 2.69
C GLY A 32 -7.78 0.12 3.91
N PHE A 33 -9.03 0.45 4.24
CA PHE A 33 -9.32 1.41 5.32
C PHE A 33 -9.72 0.77 6.65
N SER A 34 -9.72 -0.56 6.74
CA SER A 34 -9.91 -1.29 8.00
C SER A 34 -8.81 -2.33 8.20
N VAL A 35 -8.44 -2.55 9.46
CA VAL A 35 -7.42 -3.54 9.86
C VAL A 35 -7.83 -4.95 9.44
N ASP A 36 -9.11 -5.30 9.62
CA ASP A 36 -9.64 -6.60 9.22
C ASP A 36 -9.54 -6.83 7.72
N ASN A 37 -9.84 -5.80 6.91
CA ASN A 37 -9.71 -5.89 5.45
C ASN A 37 -8.24 -6.06 5.03
N VAL A 38 -7.32 -5.32 5.66
CA VAL A 38 -5.88 -5.44 5.41
C VAL A 38 -5.39 -6.86 5.68
N TYR A 39 -5.74 -7.44 6.84
CA TYR A 39 -5.33 -8.82 7.15
C TYR A 39 -5.99 -9.85 6.24
N ALA A 40 -7.27 -9.68 5.90
CA ALA A 40 -7.96 -10.60 4.99
C ALA A 40 -7.33 -10.61 3.58
N ILE A 41 -6.99 -9.44 3.04
CA ILE A 41 -6.31 -9.32 1.74
C ILE A 41 -4.89 -9.89 1.82
N ALA A 42 -4.15 -9.60 2.88
CA ALA A 42 -2.80 -10.12 3.07
C ALA A 42 -2.79 -11.65 3.13
N GLU A 43 -3.72 -12.26 3.86
CA GLU A 43 -3.86 -13.71 3.93
C GLU A 43 -4.22 -14.32 2.57
N LEU A 44 -5.11 -13.67 1.82
CA LEU A 44 -5.47 -14.11 0.47
C LEU A 44 -4.27 -14.06 -0.48
N LEU A 45 -3.46 -13.01 -0.41
CA LEU A 45 -2.23 -12.88 -1.20
C LEU A 45 -1.17 -13.90 -0.77
N ARG A 46 -1.00 -14.14 0.54
CA ARG A 46 -0.10 -15.20 1.04
C ARG A 46 -0.45 -16.55 0.43
N ARG A 47 -1.74 -16.90 0.38
CA ARG A 47 -2.22 -18.18 -0.19
C ARG A 47 -2.07 -18.27 -1.71
N GLN A 48 -2.29 -17.18 -2.45
CA GLN A 48 -2.36 -17.21 -3.92
C GLN A 48 -1.07 -16.78 -4.62
N LYS A 49 -0.22 -15.99 -3.94
CA LYS A 49 0.93 -15.29 -4.51
C LYS A 49 2.22 -15.49 -3.71
N GLY A 50 2.19 -16.31 -2.66
CA GLY A 50 3.38 -16.68 -1.89
C GLY A 50 3.78 -15.71 -0.78
N GLY A 51 3.21 -14.50 -0.72
CA GLY A 51 3.52 -13.56 0.36
C GLY A 51 2.89 -12.18 0.20
N ALA A 52 2.82 -11.46 1.33
CA ALA A 52 2.49 -10.05 1.37
C ALA A 52 3.08 -9.38 2.63
N ALA A 53 3.66 -8.20 2.47
CA ALA A 53 4.03 -7.31 3.57
C ALA A 53 2.77 -6.58 4.07
N VAL A 54 2.67 -6.36 5.38
CA VAL A 54 1.54 -5.66 6.00
C VAL A 54 2.01 -4.40 6.71
N VAL A 55 1.50 -3.24 6.31
CA VAL A 55 1.85 -1.96 6.93
C VAL A 55 0.61 -1.22 7.42
N MET A 56 0.55 -0.94 8.72
CA MET A 56 -0.56 -0.22 9.32
C MET A 56 -0.04 0.84 10.28
N GLY A 57 -0.82 1.91 10.49
CA GLY A 57 -0.46 2.99 11.42
C GLY A 57 -0.21 2.51 12.86
N ALA A 58 -0.92 1.46 13.28
CA ALA A 58 -0.79 0.86 14.62
C ALA A 58 0.51 0.05 14.82
N LEU A 59 1.27 -0.26 13.76
CA LEU A 59 2.54 -0.99 13.90
C LEU A 59 3.63 -0.08 14.48
N SER A 60 4.44 -0.66 15.38
CA SER A 60 5.64 0.00 15.89
C SER A 60 6.58 0.38 14.73
N PRO A 61 7.40 1.44 14.85
CA PRO A 61 8.35 1.82 13.81
C PRO A 61 9.25 0.66 13.37
N ARG A 62 9.72 -0.14 14.32
CA ARG A 62 10.56 -1.32 14.04
C ARG A 62 9.81 -2.37 13.21
N THR A 63 8.60 -2.74 13.63
CA THR A 63 7.79 -3.74 12.90
C THR A 63 7.43 -3.26 11.50
N ARG A 64 7.08 -1.97 11.38
CA ARG A 64 6.77 -1.34 10.10
C ARG A 64 7.97 -1.40 9.15
N ASN A 65 9.16 -1.00 9.61
CA ASN A 65 10.37 -1.01 8.79
C ASN A 65 10.75 -2.44 8.35
N ALA A 66 10.61 -3.44 9.22
CA ALA A 66 10.85 -4.83 8.86
C ALA A 66 9.87 -5.32 7.76
N GLN A 67 8.60 -4.91 7.80
CA GLN A 67 7.63 -5.26 6.75
C GLN A 67 7.96 -4.57 5.41
N VAL A 68 8.39 -3.30 5.48
CA VAL A 68 8.84 -2.56 4.30
C VAL A 68 10.09 -3.20 3.69
N GLU A 69 11.02 -3.65 4.52
CA GLU A 69 12.25 -4.32 4.09
C GLU A 69 11.94 -5.62 3.33
N LEU A 70 11.01 -6.45 3.82
CA LEU A 70 10.56 -7.65 3.10
C LEU A 70 10.07 -7.33 1.68
N TYR A 71 9.31 -6.24 1.52
CA TYR A 71 8.82 -5.81 0.21
C TYR A 71 9.95 -5.25 -0.67
N GLN A 72 10.83 -4.42 -0.10
CA GLN A 72 11.91 -3.77 -0.84
C GLN A 72 12.99 -4.74 -1.30
N ASN A 73 13.28 -5.77 -0.50
CA ASN A 73 14.23 -6.83 -0.84
C ASN A 73 13.66 -7.84 -1.85
N GLY A 74 12.35 -7.79 -2.13
CA GLY A 74 11.69 -8.75 -3.02
C GLY A 74 11.38 -10.09 -2.35
N ASP A 75 11.43 -10.19 -1.02
CA ASP A 75 10.96 -11.38 -0.30
C ASP A 75 9.44 -11.57 -0.51
N VAL A 76 8.73 -10.46 -0.71
CA VAL A 76 7.31 -10.44 -1.07
C VAL A 76 7.02 -9.38 -2.14
N ASP A 77 6.23 -9.75 -3.15
CA ASP A 77 5.89 -8.85 -4.26
C ASP A 77 4.75 -7.88 -3.96
N TYR A 78 4.03 -8.06 -2.85
CA TYR A 78 2.81 -7.33 -2.55
C TYR A 78 2.90 -6.66 -1.19
N LEU A 79 2.41 -5.43 -1.12
CA LEU A 79 2.23 -4.67 0.11
C LEU A 79 0.73 -4.50 0.34
N VAL A 80 0.23 -4.82 1.53
CA VAL A 80 -1.15 -4.51 1.95
C VAL A 80 -1.10 -3.55 3.12
N ALA A 81 -1.85 -2.46 3.04
CA ALA A 81 -1.68 -1.40 4.00
C ALA A 81 -2.92 -0.56 4.27
N THR A 82 -2.86 0.23 5.35
CA THR A 82 -3.76 1.35 5.55
C THR A 82 -3.23 2.62 4.88
N ASP A 83 -4.04 3.69 4.88
CA ASP A 83 -3.68 5.04 4.41
C ASP A 83 -2.42 5.62 5.06
N ALA A 84 -1.95 5.03 6.16
CA ALA A 84 -0.68 5.36 6.81
C ALA A 84 0.54 5.25 5.87
N ILE A 85 0.49 4.47 4.78
CA ILE A 85 1.62 4.39 3.82
C ILE A 85 1.80 5.65 2.98
N GLY A 86 0.79 6.53 2.94
CA GLY A 86 0.88 7.79 2.19
C GLY A 86 1.95 8.75 2.74
N MET A 87 2.49 8.48 3.93
CA MET A 87 3.49 9.33 4.58
C MET A 87 4.51 8.49 5.37
N GLY A 88 5.77 8.93 5.40
CA GLY A 88 6.77 8.44 6.36
C GLY A 88 7.48 7.14 5.98
N LEU A 89 7.28 6.62 4.76
CA LEU A 89 7.99 5.46 4.22
C LEU A 89 8.52 5.76 2.82
N ASN A 90 9.71 5.25 2.50
CA ASN A 90 10.24 5.26 1.14
C ASN A 90 9.96 3.90 0.50
N LEU A 91 8.97 3.85 -0.39
CA LEU A 91 8.47 2.63 -1.01
C LEU A 91 8.64 2.73 -2.52
N ASP A 92 9.24 1.71 -3.13
CA ASP A 92 9.37 1.61 -4.57
C ASP A 92 8.17 0.82 -5.13
N VAL A 93 7.04 1.52 -5.31
CA VAL A 93 5.75 0.93 -5.68
C VAL A 93 5.41 1.29 -7.12
N ASP A 94 5.13 0.27 -7.92
CA ASP A 94 4.75 0.44 -9.34
C ASP A 94 3.24 0.66 -9.51
N HIS A 95 2.43 0.13 -8.60
CA HIS A 95 0.99 0.12 -8.72
C HIS A 95 0.31 0.29 -7.36
N VAL A 96 -0.70 1.16 -7.30
CA VAL A 96 -1.54 1.35 -6.11
C VAL A 96 -2.95 0.91 -6.44
N ALA A 97 -3.50 0.01 -5.63
CA ALA A 97 -4.88 -0.44 -5.69
C ALA A 97 -5.60 -0.04 -4.41
N PHE A 98 -6.85 0.42 -4.53
CA PHE A 98 -7.71 0.65 -3.37
C PHE A 98 -8.72 -0.50 -3.24
N SER A 99 -8.77 -1.15 -2.08
CA SER A 99 -9.76 -2.22 -1.83
C SER A 99 -11.16 -1.67 -1.56
N SER A 100 -11.24 -0.40 -1.15
CA SER A 100 -12.46 0.38 -0.97
C SER A 100 -12.17 1.84 -1.35
N LEU A 101 -13.19 2.57 -1.78
CA LEU A 101 -13.13 4.02 -1.97
C LEU A 101 -13.72 4.80 -0.77
N THR A 102 -14.28 4.09 0.19
CA THR A 102 -14.91 4.66 1.38
C THR A 102 -14.14 4.26 2.63
N LYS A 103 -13.89 5.24 3.49
CA LYS A 103 -13.35 5.07 4.84
C LYS A 103 -14.46 5.37 5.83
N PHE A 104 -14.68 4.48 6.79
CA PHE A 104 -15.56 4.76 7.92
C PHE A 104 -14.82 5.67 8.90
N ASP A 105 -15.34 6.87 9.10
CA ASP A 105 -14.79 7.93 9.94
C ASP A 105 -15.52 8.06 11.30
N GLY A 106 -16.34 7.06 11.65
CA GLY A 106 -17.06 7.01 12.93
C GLY A 106 -18.47 7.60 12.87
N ARG A 107 -18.98 7.95 11.69
CA ARG A 107 -20.33 8.46 11.48
C ARG A 107 -20.99 7.87 10.24
#